data_AF-A0A0Q6Z488-F1
#
_entry.id   AF-A0A0Q6Z488-F1
#
_cell.length_a   1.000
_cell.length_b   1.000
_cell.length_c   1.000
_cell.angle_alpha   90.00
_cell.angle_beta   90.00
_cell.angle_gamma   90.00
#
_symmetry.space_group_name_H-M   'P 1'
#
loop_
_entity.id
_entity.type
_entity.pdbx_description
1 polymer ?
#
loop_
_entity_poly.entity_id
_entity_poly.type
_entity_poly.pdbx_seq_one_letter_code
_entity_poly.pdbx_strand_id
1 'polypeptide(L)' 'MPAIAEIQTTTPPHAPLIPLRSHRPICTICADSMVAAEASAFVSDDVVSYLWTCDTCGYGFVTKHAIGKTAA' A
#
# COMPACT_ATOMS: atom_id res chain seq x y z
N MET A 1 16.69 -27.71 -29.44
CA MET A 1 17.00 -26.88 -28.26
C MET A 1 15.81 -26.96 -27.31
N PRO A 2 15.91 -27.52 -26.09
CA PRO A 2 14.83 -27.39 -25.12
C PRO A 2 15.05 -26.12 -24.28
N ALA A 3 14.00 -25.30 -24.13
CA ALA A 3 13.98 -24.23 -23.14
C ALA A 3 13.48 -24.83 -21.83
N ILE A 4 14.36 -24.94 -20.84
CA ILE A 4 13.96 -25.27 -19.47
C ILE A 4 13.62 -23.94 -18.78
N ALA A 5 12.34 -23.75 -18.45
CA ALA A 5 11.92 -22.63 -17.62
C ALA A 5 12.00 -23.09 -16.17
N GLU A 6 13.02 -22.63 -15.45
CA GLU A 6 13.06 -22.78 -14.00
C GLU A 6 11.87 -22.05 -13.38
N ILE A 7 11.12 -22.78 -12.57
CA ILE A 7 9.91 -22.30 -11.92
C ILE A 7 10.34 -21.37 -10.80
N GLN A 8 10.33 -20.06 -11.04
CA GLN A 8 10.43 -19.09 -9.95
C GLN A 8 9.05 -18.90 -9.33
N THR A 9 8.81 -19.64 -8.26
CA THR A 9 7.74 -19.36 -7.30
C THR A 9 8.04 -18.01 -6.65
N THR A 10 7.51 -16.94 -7.22
CA THR A 10 7.49 -15.62 -6.57
C THR A 10 6.35 -15.62 -5.56
N THR A 11 6.50 -16.37 -4.48
CA THR A 11 5.90 -15.98 -3.22
C THR A 11 6.86 -14.95 -2.64
N PRO A 12 6.48 -13.67 -2.46
CA PRO A 12 7.04 -12.88 -1.38
C PRO A 12 6.29 -13.31 -0.10
N PRO A 13 6.87 -14.20 0.73
CA PRO A 13 6.34 -14.40 2.05
C PRO A 13 6.70 -13.13 2.83
N HIS A 14 5.68 -12.46 3.36
CA HIS A 14 5.82 -11.46 4.41
C HIS A 14 6.15 -10.02 3.94
N ALA A 15 5.08 -9.22 3.91
CA ALA A 15 4.99 -7.88 4.51
C ALA A 15 6.01 -6.78 4.11
N PRO A 16 5.47 -5.57 3.87
CA PRO A 16 5.84 -4.48 4.75
C PRO A 16 4.60 -4.00 5.50
N LEU A 17 4.30 -4.69 6.60
CA LEU A 17 3.59 -4.11 7.72
C LEU A 17 4.65 -3.34 8.51
N ILE A 18 4.44 -2.03 8.73
CA ILE A 18 5.17 -1.06 9.60
C ILE A 18 5.84 0.09 8.81
N PRO A 19 5.68 1.38 9.23
CA PRO A 19 5.85 2.54 8.37
C PRO A 19 7.31 2.99 8.34
N LEU A 20 8.04 2.58 7.31
CA LEU A 20 9.34 3.16 7.03
C LEU A 20 9.12 4.53 6.36
N ARG A 21 9.04 5.56 7.21
CA ARG A 21 9.34 6.97 6.92
C ARG A 21 9.07 7.39 5.46
N SER A 22 7.82 7.78 5.16
CA SER A 22 7.42 8.40 3.89
C SER A 22 7.48 7.54 2.61
N HIS A 23 7.48 6.20 2.72
CA HIS A 23 7.29 5.37 1.53
C HIS A 23 5.82 5.31 1.13
N ARG A 24 5.57 5.87 -0.05
CA ARG A 24 4.32 5.84 -0.79
C ARG A 24 3.81 4.40 -0.97
N PRO A 25 2.51 4.11 -0.80
CA PRO A 25 2.03 2.75 -1.00
C PRO A 25 2.26 2.29 -2.44
N ILE A 26 2.53 1.00 -2.61
CA ILE A 26 2.75 0.37 -3.91
C ILE A 26 1.55 -0.52 -4.22
N CYS A 27 1.03 -0.44 -5.45
CA CYS A 27 -0.03 -1.31 -5.91
C CYS A 27 0.46 -2.76 -5.98
N THR A 28 -0.22 -3.68 -5.31
CA THR A 28 0.15 -5.11 -5.30
C THR A 28 -0.08 -5.82 -6.64
N ILE A 29 -0.79 -5.19 -7.57
CA ILE A 29 -1.11 -5.76 -8.88
C ILE A 29 -0.07 -5.38 -9.94
N CYS A 30 0.24 -4.09 -10.06
CA CYS A 30 1.11 -3.56 -11.12
C CYS A 30 2.47 -3.04 -10.63
N ALA A 31 2.73 -3.12 -9.32
CA ALA A 31 3.93 -2.59 -8.67
C ALA A 31 4.14 -1.07 -8.86
N ASP A 32 3.12 -0.34 -9.30
CA ASP A 32 3.17 1.11 -9.45
C ASP A 32 3.06 1.84 -8.10
N SER A 33 3.69 3.00 -7.99
CA SER A 33 3.72 3.81 -6.77
C SER A 33 2.53 4.76 -6.71
N MET A 34 1.73 4.70 -5.65
CA MET A 34 0.46 5.43 -5.57
C MET A 34 0.63 6.82 -4.97
N VAL A 35 0.53 7.87 -5.79
CA VAL A 35 0.97 9.22 -5.43
C VAL A 35 0.16 9.88 -4.32
N ALA A 36 -1.16 9.72 -4.36
CA ALA A 36 -2.09 10.37 -3.45
C ALA A 36 -3.23 9.42 -3.07
N ALA A 37 -3.79 9.62 -1.88
CA ALA A 37 -5.05 9.00 -1.50
C ALA A 37 -6.20 9.76 -2.18
N GLU A 38 -7.13 9.03 -2.77
CA GLU A 38 -8.32 9.57 -3.45
C GLU A 38 -9.27 10.24 -2.46
N ALA A 39 -9.36 9.68 -1.24
CA ALA A 39 -10.20 10.22 -0.18
C ALA A 39 -9.60 9.92 1.20
N SER A 40 -9.87 10.81 2.16
CA SER A 40 -9.58 10.60 3.57
C SER A 40 -10.83 10.78 4.41
N ALA A 41 -11.04 9.94 5.41
CA ALA A 41 -12.16 10.03 6.33
C ALA A 41 -11.70 9.84 7.78
N PHE A 42 -12.25 10.65 8.69
CA PHE A 42 -12.10 10.45 10.13
C PHE A 42 -13.06 9.34 10.57
N VAL A 43 -12.50 8.24 11.09
CA VAL A 43 -13.28 7.08 11.54
C VAL A 43 -13.52 7.13 13.06
N SER A 44 -12.57 7.68 13.80
CA SER A 44 -12.67 7.97 15.24
C SER A 44 -11.76 9.17 15.58
N ASP A 45 -11.84 9.69 16.81
CA ASP A 45 -11.15 10.92 17.25
C ASP A 45 -9.67 10.99 16.83
N ASP A 46 -8.96 9.87 16.91
CA ASP A 46 -7.53 9.78 16.57
C ASP A 46 -7.24 8.84 15.39
N VAL A 47 -8.20 8.52 14.52
CA VAL A 47 -7.97 7.60 13.39
C VAL A 47 -8.50 8.16 12.08
N VAL A 48 -7.60 8.29 11.10
CA VAL A 48 -7.93 8.64 9.70
C VAL A 48 -7.75 7.41 8.82
N SER A 49 -8.77 7.10 8.03
CA SER A 49 -8.67 6.14 6.93
C SER A 49 -8.41 6.84 5.61
N TYR A 50 -7.52 6.29 4.80
CA TYR A 50 -7.21 6.75 3.45
C TYR A 50 -7.64 5.71 2.43
N LEU A 51 -8.43 6.12 1.44
CA LEU A 51 -8.78 5.32 0.28
C LEU A 51 -7.73 5.54 -0.82
N TRP A 52 -7.21 4.44 -1.34
CA TRP A 52 -6.20 4.41 -2.39
C TRP A 52 -6.81 3.71 -3.60
N THR A 53 -6.69 4.30 -4.79
CA THR A 53 -7.03 3.65 -6.06
C THR A 53 -5.86 3.79 -7.00
N CYS A 54 -5.40 2.68 -7.58
CA CYS A 54 -4.27 2.71 -8.51
C CYS A 54 -4.74 3.25 -9.87
N ASP A 55 -4.12 4.33 -10.35
CA ASP A 55 -4.45 4.95 -11.65
C ASP A 55 -4.18 4.01 -12.84
N THR A 56 -3.23 3.10 -12.69
CA THR A 56 -2.77 2.22 -13.77
C THR A 56 -3.65 0.97 -13.93
N CYS A 57 -4.17 0.40 -12.83
CA CYS A 57 -4.94 -0.85 -12.88
C CYS A 57 -6.31 -0.79 -12.20
N GLY A 58 -6.66 0.32 -11.54
CA GLY A 58 -7.93 0.50 -10.84
C GLY A 58 -8.04 -0.25 -9.50
N TYR A 59 -6.99 -0.92 -9.03
CA TYR A 59 -7.04 -1.64 -7.75
C TYR A 59 -7.18 -0.65 -6.58
N GLY A 60 -8.22 -0.86 -5.77
CA GLY A 60 -8.52 -0.02 -4.61
C GLY A 60 -8.29 -0.73 -3.27
N PHE A 61 -7.73 -0.03 -2.29
CA PHE A 61 -7.63 -0.49 -0.91
C PHE A 61 -7.64 0.67 0.10
N VAL A 62 -7.77 0.35 1.39
CA VAL A 62 -7.86 1.35 2.46
C VAL A 62 -6.72 1.15 3.46
N THR A 63 -6.04 2.25 3.84
CA THR A 63 -5.12 2.27 4.99
C THR A 63 -5.74 3.04 6.14
N LYS A 64 -5.33 2.72 7.37
CA LYS A 64 -5.74 3.45 8.58
C LYS A 64 -4.51 3.95 9.30
N HIS A 65 -4.53 5.21 9.70
CA HIS A 65 -3.46 5.84 10.44
C HIS A 65 -4.03 6.41 11.74
N ALA A 66 -3.44 5.99 12.86
CA ALA A 66 -3.71 6.63 14.14
C ALA A 66 -2.92 7.94 14.21
N ILE A 67 -3.62 9.05 14.40
CA ILE A 67 -3.03 10.36 14.65
C ILE A 67 -2.68 10.40 16.14
N GLY A 68 -1.49 9.95 16.49
CA GLY A 68 -0.96 10.19 17.83
C GLY A 68 -0.79 11.70 18.02
N LYS A 69 -1.24 12.24 19.15
CA LYS A 69 -0.99 13.62 19.57
C LYS A 69 0.51 13.84 19.62
N THR A 70 1.09 14.43 18.58
CA THR A 70 2.50 14.85 18.60
C THR A 70 2.59 15.96 19.63
N ALA A 71 3.17 15.65 20.80
CA ALA A 71 3.50 16.67 21.78
C ALA A 71 4.42 17.69 21.10
N ALA A 72 3.94 18.93 21.05
CA ALA A 72 4.64 20.09 20.51
C ALA A 72 5.81 20.50 21.41
#